data_AF-A0A2V5JEQ5-F1
#
_entry.id   AF-A0A2V5JEQ5-F1
#
_cell.length_a   1.000
_cell.length_b   1.000
_cell.length_c   1.000
_cell.angle_alpha   90.00
_cell.angle_beta   90.00
_cell.angle_gamma   90.00
#
_symmetry.space_group_name_H-M   'P 1'
#
loop_
_entity.id
_entity.type
_entity.pdbx_description
1 polymer ?
#
loop_
_entity_poly.entity_id
_entity_poly.type
_entity_poly.pdbx_seq_one_letter_code
_entity_poly.pdbx_strand_id
1 'polypeptide(L)'
;MGPVLVLLSGLILALTWASFSPQIQHVWQTKDSRGISSAYLLFNLLCATEHVFLVGRSMALFWALTDIAPVSFSTLDWLNLAQVLAVWVCLNVFFAICLYYRRRRAPLTLTVYALFLLITLLPLGLDLTTDIFCPPNRPNCLLPQRDLITFLQIAHQMFVLPVITIILPILGFYKQAQLQRQQRQHPSTSTPDLNLLLARSRLFQSALFALLAFLWVFRFNHWFQPPPSTPDTPMVVATAAAAARADTRAPLSAQQLQLQLPSLSQFSEWWRCIGFMAVDDAIFAFGQGVLGCFSLLKASAATPAAASEASPRRDGSDDDDDDAERRPLLLAEEEVQTYLAEN
;
A
#
# COMPACT_ATOMS: atom_id res chain seq x y z
N MET A 1 20.77 6.11 17.86
CA MET A 1 19.65 6.22 16.90
C MET A 1 18.44 5.37 17.29
N GLY A 2 18.60 4.20 17.94
CA GLY A 2 17.50 3.29 18.27
C GLY A 2 16.27 3.93 18.96
N PRO A 3 16.42 4.63 20.11
CA PRO A 3 15.25 5.16 20.85
C PRO A 3 14.43 6.18 20.05
N VAL A 4 15.11 7.05 19.28
CA VAL A 4 14.46 8.06 18.43
C VAL A 4 13.64 7.39 17.34
N LEU A 5 14.18 6.35 16.69
CA LEU A 5 13.47 5.62 15.64
C LEU A 5 12.25 4.87 16.18
N VAL A 6 12.34 4.32 17.40
CA VAL A 6 11.21 3.66 18.09
C VAL A 6 10.11 4.68 18.39
N LEU A 7 10.44 5.83 18.98
CA LEU A 7 9.46 6.88 19.27
C LEU A 7 8.79 7.41 18.00
N LEU A 8 9.59 7.68 16.96
CA LEU A 8 9.09 8.14 15.67
C LEU A 8 8.17 7.09 15.02
N SER A 9 8.52 5.81 15.12
CA SER A 9 7.69 4.72 14.58
C SER A 9 6.37 4.58 15.34
N GLY A 10 6.38 4.73 16.67
CA GLY A 10 5.15 4.77 17.48
C GLY A 10 4.26 5.96 17.12
N LEU A 11 4.83 7.15 16.90
CA LEU A 11 4.09 8.31 16.45
C LEU A 11 3.46 8.08 15.07
N ILE A 12 4.22 7.56 14.11
CA ILE A 12 3.73 7.30 12.75
C ILE A 12 2.62 6.25 12.77
N LEU A 13 2.72 5.22 13.62
CA LEU A 13 1.65 4.25 13.81
C LEU A 13 0.35 4.92 14.24
N ALA A 14 0.40 5.79 15.26
CA ALA A 14 -0.77 6.54 15.71
C ALA A 14 -1.33 7.46 14.61
N LEU A 15 -0.45 8.17 13.89
CA LEU A 15 -0.84 9.03 12.77
C LEU A 15 -1.43 8.24 11.60
N THR A 16 -0.99 7.00 11.40
CA THR A 16 -1.54 6.11 10.36
C THR A 16 -3.00 5.84 10.63
N TRP A 17 -3.34 5.39 11.84
CA TRP A 17 -4.73 5.21 12.26
C TRP A 17 -5.55 6.49 12.07
N ALA A 18 -5.05 7.62 12.58
CA ALA A 18 -5.72 8.91 12.47
C ALA A 18 -5.93 9.35 11.01
N SER A 19 -5.03 9.00 10.10
CA SER A 19 -5.11 9.40 8.69
C SER A 19 -6.26 8.73 7.93
N PHE A 20 -6.63 7.49 8.30
CA PHE A 20 -7.72 6.76 7.67
C PHE A 20 -9.10 7.12 8.26
N SER A 21 -9.15 7.60 9.51
CA SER A 21 -10.40 7.89 10.21
C SER A 21 -11.33 8.85 9.44
N PRO A 22 -10.88 9.97 8.85
CA PRO A 22 -11.77 10.88 8.14
C PRO A 22 -12.45 10.24 6.93
N GLN A 23 -11.74 9.38 6.18
CA GLN A 23 -12.30 8.73 4.99
C GLN A 23 -13.34 7.68 5.38
N ILE A 24 -13.02 6.87 6.40
CA ILE A 24 -13.92 5.85 6.95
C ILE A 24 -15.18 6.51 7.54
N GLN A 25 -14.99 7.53 8.39
CA GLN A 25 -16.09 8.26 9.00
C GLN A 25 -16.98 8.92 7.96
N HIS A 26 -16.39 9.48 6.90
CA HIS A 26 -17.16 10.10 5.83
C HIS A 26 -18.08 9.11 5.11
N VAL A 27 -17.55 7.97 4.64
CA VAL A 27 -18.37 6.93 3.98
C VAL A 27 -19.41 6.37 4.94
N TRP A 28 -19.05 6.21 6.21
CA TRP A 28 -19.97 5.77 7.24
C TRP A 28 -21.12 6.76 7.46
N GLN A 29 -20.86 8.06 7.49
CA GLN A 29 -21.87 9.08 7.72
C GLN A 29 -22.77 9.31 6.50
N THR A 30 -22.18 9.36 5.31
CA THR A 30 -22.92 9.61 4.06
C THR A 30 -23.65 8.38 3.54
N LYS A 31 -23.30 7.17 4.02
CA LYS A 31 -23.85 5.89 3.55
C LYS A 31 -23.66 5.70 2.04
N ASP A 32 -22.69 6.38 1.47
CA ASP A 32 -22.40 6.38 0.04
C ASP A 32 -20.90 6.19 -0.20
N SER A 33 -20.58 5.35 -1.20
CA SER A 33 -19.21 5.08 -1.66
C SER A 33 -19.01 5.53 -3.12
N ARG A 34 -19.98 6.25 -3.72
CA ARG A 34 -19.83 6.87 -5.04
C ARG A 34 -18.59 7.78 -5.04
N GLY A 35 -17.78 7.67 -6.08
CA GLY A 35 -16.51 8.41 -6.19
C GLY A 35 -15.29 7.66 -5.65
N ILE A 36 -15.45 6.49 -5.03
CA ILE A 36 -14.35 5.60 -4.70
C ILE A 36 -14.34 4.40 -5.65
N SER A 37 -13.22 4.19 -6.33
CA SER A 37 -13.00 3.05 -7.23
C SER A 37 -12.81 1.79 -6.40
N SER A 38 -13.61 0.75 -6.68
CA SER A 38 -13.46 -0.56 -6.04
C SER A 38 -12.14 -1.23 -6.42
N ALA A 39 -11.66 -1.00 -7.64
CA ALA A 39 -10.35 -1.50 -8.09
C ALA A 39 -9.21 -0.85 -7.32
N TYR A 40 -9.30 0.46 -7.07
CA TYR A 40 -8.34 1.18 -6.22
C TYR A 40 -8.26 0.57 -4.82
N LEU A 41 -9.41 0.37 -4.16
CA LEU A 41 -9.42 -0.25 -2.83
C LEU A 41 -8.90 -1.68 -2.85
N LEU A 42 -9.38 -2.49 -3.80
CA LEU A 42 -8.97 -3.89 -3.92
C LEU A 42 -7.45 -3.99 -4.11
N PHE A 43 -6.87 -3.24 -5.04
CA PHE A 43 -5.43 -3.33 -5.33
C PHE A 43 -4.55 -2.90 -4.16
N ASN A 44 -4.91 -1.82 -3.45
CA ASN A 44 -4.19 -1.44 -2.23
C ASN A 44 -4.35 -2.49 -1.12
N LEU A 45 -5.53 -3.12 -1.02
CA LEU A 45 -5.80 -4.15 -0.02
C LEU A 45 -5.04 -5.46 -0.31
N LEU A 46 -4.92 -5.86 -1.58
CA LEU A 46 -4.07 -6.98 -2.00
C LEU A 46 -2.60 -6.70 -1.62
N CYS A 47 -2.13 -5.48 -1.85
CA CYS A 47 -0.79 -5.05 -1.45
C CYS A 47 -0.56 -5.13 0.06
N ALA A 48 -1.43 -4.51 0.86
CA ALA A 48 -1.33 -4.58 2.31
C ALA A 48 -1.41 -6.02 2.85
N THR A 49 -2.16 -6.91 2.19
CA THR A 49 -2.25 -8.33 2.58
C THR A 49 -0.93 -9.06 2.32
N GLU A 50 -0.31 -8.82 1.17
CA GLU A 50 1.02 -9.36 0.84
C GLU A 50 2.09 -8.88 1.83
N HIS A 51 2.01 -7.62 2.23
CA HIS A 51 2.89 -7.04 3.25
C HIS A 51 2.76 -7.75 4.60
N VAL A 52 1.52 -8.01 5.06
CA VAL A 52 1.26 -8.78 6.29
C VAL A 52 1.81 -10.19 6.16
N PHE A 53 1.61 -10.85 5.02
CA PHE A 53 2.14 -12.18 4.76
C PHE A 53 3.66 -12.20 4.89
N LEU A 54 4.39 -11.34 4.18
CA LEU A 54 5.85 -11.34 4.15
C LEU A 54 6.48 -10.94 5.50
N VAL A 55 5.96 -9.92 6.17
CA VAL A 55 6.49 -9.48 7.47
C VAL A 55 6.12 -10.49 8.56
N GLY A 56 4.88 -10.96 8.60
CA GLY A 56 4.44 -11.99 9.55
C GLY A 56 5.25 -13.27 9.39
N ARG A 57 5.47 -13.70 8.14
CA ARG A 57 6.32 -14.86 7.82
C ARG A 57 7.77 -14.65 8.28
N SER A 58 8.34 -13.49 8.02
CA SER A 58 9.70 -13.17 8.45
C SER A 58 9.79 -13.23 9.98
N MET A 59 8.88 -12.56 10.69
CA MET A 59 8.81 -12.62 12.16
C MET A 59 8.73 -14.05 12.69
N ALA A 60 7.87 -14.88 12.09
CA ALA A 60 7.74 -16.29 12.45
C ALA A 60 9.04 -17.08 12.25
N LEU A 61 9.75 -16.84 11.14
CA LEU A 61 11.03 -17.46 10.88
C LEU A 61 12.07 -17.07 11.91
N PHE A 62 12.19 -15.78 12.20
CA PHE A 62 13.15 -15.33 13.21
C PHE A 62 12.80 -15.82 14.61
N TRP A 63 11.50 -16.02 14.88
CA TRP A 63 11.04 -16.57 16.15
C TRP A 63 11.45 -18.04 16.26
N ALA A 64 11.28 -18.83 15.21
CA ALA A 64 11.76 -20.21 15.19
C ALA A 64 13.29 -20.32 15.30
N LEU A 65 14.03 -19.28 14.91
CA LEU A 65 15.50 -19.25 15.01
C LEU A 65 16.00 -18.85 16.41
N THR A 66 15.18 -18.29 17.30
CA THR A 66 15.65 -17.85 18.64
C THR A 66 16.11 -19.02 19.51
N ASP A 67 15.63 -20.23 19.23
CA ASP A 67 16.01 -21.44 19.97
C ASP A 67 17.41 -21.96 19.60
N ILE A 68 17.91 -21.58 18.42
CA ILE A 68 19.16 -22.10 17.83
C ILE A 68 20.23 -21.03 17.61
N ALA A 69 19.84 -19.75 17.63
CA ALA A 69 20.75 -18.63 17.50
C ALA A 69 20.32 -17.51 18.47
N PRO A 70 21.28 -16.69 18.97
CA PRO A 70 20.99 -15.57 19.86
C PRO A 70 20.37 -14.39 19.08
N VAL A 71 19.24 -14.63 18.42
CA VAL A 71 18.44 -13.62 17.74
C VAL A 71 17.46 -13.06 18.77
N SER A 72 17.44 -11.74 18.96
CA SER A 72 16.47 -11.07 19.83
C SER A 72 15.58 -10.15 19.01
N PHE A 73 14.28 -10.18 19.28
CA PHE A 73 13.35 -9.21 18.71
C PHE A 73 13.51 -7.84 19.37
N SER A 74 13.72 -6.82 18.54
CA SER A 74 13.72 -5.45 19.03
C SER A 74 12.29 -4.92 19.15
N THR A 75 12.08 -3.89 19.98
CA THR A 75 10.79 -3.16 20.00
C THR A 75 10.43 -2.59 18.64
N LEU A 76 11.42 -2.27 17.80
CA LEU A 76 11.20 -1.74 16.46
C LEU A 76 10.59 -2.79 15.53
N ASP A 77 10.93 -4.07 15.69
CA ASP A 77 10.36 -5.17 14.89
C ASP A 77 8.86 -5.32 15.12
N TRP A 78 8.45 -5.28 16.39
CA TRP A 78 7.04 -5.30 16.76
C TRP A 78 6.29 -4.08 16.24
N LEU A 79 6.91 -2.89 16.29
CA LEU A 79 6.32 -1.68 15.73
C LEU A 79 6.20 -1.75 14.20
N ASN A 80 7.15 -2.36 13.50
CA ASN A 80 7.07 -2.58 12.05
C ASN A 80 5.93 -3.52 11.70
N LEU A 81 5.78 -4.64 12.42
CA LEU A 81 4.65 -5.54 12.26
C LEU A 81 3.32 -4.83 12.55
N ALA A 82 3.24 -4.07 13.66
CA ALA A 82 2.06 -3.31 14.02
C ALA A 82 1.69 -2.24 12.98
N GLN A 83 2.69 -1.58 12.37
CA GLN A 83 2.50 -0.61 11.29
C GLN A 83 1.84 -1.24 10.07
N VAL A 84 2.35 -2.39 9.62
CA VAL A 84 1.81 -3.11 8.47
C VAL A 84 0.39 -3.62 8.76
N LEU A 85 0.18 -4.18 9.96
CA LEU A 85 -1.14 -4.61 10.41
C LEU A 85 -2.14 -3.45 10.50
N ALA A 86 -1.73 -2.28 10.97
CA ALA A 86 -2.60 -1.11 11.06
C ALA A 86 -3.11 -0.69 9.68
N VAL A 87 -2.23 -0.58 8.69
CA VAL A 87 -2.62 -0.25 7.31
C VAL A 87 -3.58 -1.31 6.76
N TRP A 88 -3.26 -2.59 6.95
CA TRP A 88 -4.11 -3.69 6.49
C TRP A 88 -5.50 -3.68 7.15
N VAL A 89 -5.59 -3.48 8.47
CA VAL A 89 -6.87 -3.38 9.19
C VAL A 89 -7.67 -2.17 8.73
N CYS A 90 -7.05 -0.99 8.62
CA CYS A 90 -7.73 0.21 8.14
C CYS A 90 -8.30 0.01 6.73
N LEU A 91 -7.54 -0.60 5.81
CA LEU A 91 -8.00 -0.89 4.45
C LEU A 91 -9.11 -1.94 4.43
N ASN A 92 -9.04 -2.99 5.26
CA ASN A 92 -10.12 -3.98 5.37
C ASN A 92 -11.43 -3.34 5.88
N VAL A 93 -11.37 -2.53 6.93
CA VAL A 93 -12.53 -1.80 7.46
C VAL A 93 -13.11 -0.90 6.38
N PHE A 94 -12.27 -0.12 5.70
CA PHE A 94 -12.70 0.79 4.66
C PHE A 94 -13.32 0.06 3.46
N PHE A 95 -12.70 -1.04 3.04
CA PHE A 95 -13.19 -1.91 1.97
C PHE A 95 -14.55 -2.54 2.32
N ALA A 96 -14.69 -3.10 3.53
CA ALA A 96 -15.94 -3.70 3.98
C ALA A 96 -17.10 -2.70 4.01
N ILE A 97 -16.86 -1.49 4.53
CA ILE A 97 -17.87 -0.41 4.54
C ILE A 97 -18.24 0.00 3.11
N CYS A 98 -17.26 0.15 2.21
CA CYS A 98 -17.53 0.51 0.81
C CYS A 98 -18.31 -0.60 0.07
N LEU A 99 -17.98 -1.87 0.30
CA LEU A 99 -18.71 -2.99 -0.27
C LEU A 99 -20.14 -3.08 0.25
N TYR A 100 -20.34 -2.87 1.55
CA TYR A 100 -21.66 -2.88 2.17
C TYR A 100 -22.61 -1.89 1.49
N TYR A 101 -22.14 -0.68 1.18
CA TYR A 101 -22.94 0.32 0.46
C TYR A 101 -22.98 0.14 -1.06
N ARG A 102 -22.24 -0.81 -1.65
CA ARG A 102 -22.13 -1.01 -3.12
C ARG A 102 -22.58 -2.40 -3.58
N ARG A 103 -23.87 -2.69 -3.41
CA ARG A 103 -24.47 -4.03 -3.58
C ARG A 103 -24.22 -4.73 -4.93
N ARG A 104 -24.22 -4.03 -6.08
CA ARG A 104 -24.19 -4.68 -7.41
C ARG A 104 -22.83 -5.26 -7.85
N ARG A 105 -21.69 -4.65 -7.46
CA ARG A 105 -20.33 -5.12 -7.86
C ARG A 105 -19.52 -5.72 -6.70
N ALA A 106 -20.15 -5.85 -5.54
CA ALA A 106 -19.56 -6.45 -4.37
C ALA A 106 -19.09 -7.90 -4.54
N PRO A 107 -19.86 -8.83 -5.16
CA PRO A 107 -19.50 -10.25 -5.12
C PRO A 107 -18.18 -10.53 -5.84
N LEU A 108 -17.97 -10.00 -7.05
CA LEU A 108 -16.72 -10.23 -7.80
C LEU A 108 -15.50 -9.71 -7.03
N THR A 109 -15.58 -8.49 -6.51
CA THR A 109 -14.47 -7.85 -5.78
C THR A 109 -14.15 -8.64 -4.50
N LEU A 110 -15.18 -9.08 -3.79
CA LEU A 110 -15.07 -9.91 -2.59
C LEU A 110 -14.48 -11.28 -2.91
N THR A 111 -14.93 -11.94 -3.98
CA THR A 111 -14.42 -13.24 -4.43
C THR A 111 -12.93 -13.17 -4.77
N VAL A 112 -12.50 -12.15 -5.54
CA VAL A 112 -11.08 -11.97 -5.86
C VAL A 112 -10.25 -11.78 -4.59
N TYR A 113 -10.72 -10.97 -3.65
CA TYR A 113 -10.02 -10.76 -2.38
C TYR A 113 -9.98 -12.03 -1.51
N ALA A 114 -11.09 -12.75 -1.40
CA ALA A 114 -11.18 -13.98 -0.63
C ALA A 114 -10.25 -15.07 -1.19
N LEU A 115 -10.20 -15.22 -2.53
CA LEU A 115 -9.24 -16.12 -3.19
C LEU A 115 -7.80 -15.72 -2.90
N PHE A 116 -7.50 -14.42 -2.93
CA PHE A 116 -6.17 -13.94 -2.60
C PHE A 116 -5.79 -14.23 -1.15
N LEU A 117 -6.68 -13.99 -0.17
CA LEU A 117 -6.46 -14.35 1.22
C LEU A 117 -6.23 -15.86 1.41
N LEU A 118 -6.97 -16.68 0.67
CA LEU A 118 -6.83 -18.13 0.70
C LEU A 118 -5.48 -18.59 0.15
N ILE A 119 -4.93 -17.91 -0.86
CA ILE A 119 -3.64 -18.28 -1.45
C ILE A 119 -2.46 -17.75 -0.62
N THR A 120 -2.63 -16.61 0.05
CA THR A 120 -1.55 -15.91 0.77
C THR A 120 -1.55 -16.23 2.27
N LEU A 121 -2.61 -15.88 2.99
CA LEU A 121 -2.64 -15.97 4.45
C LEU A 121 -3.02 -17.35 4.98
N LEU A 122 -3.82 -18.16 4.26
CA LEU A 122 -4.15 -19.50 4.74
C LEU A 122 -2.90 -20.40 4.86
N PRO A 123 -1.99 -20.48 3.87
CA PRO A 123 -0.77 -21.27 4.03
C PRO A 123 0.09 -20.79 5.20
N LEU A 124 0.18 -19.47 5.43
CA LEU A 124 0.88 -18.93 6.61
C LEU A 124 0.20 -19.33 7.91
N GLY A 125 -1.12 -19.23 8.00
CA GLY A 125 -1.88 -19.61 9.18
C GLY A 125 -1.72 -21.11 9.49
N LEU A 126 -1.83 -21.96 8.48
CA LEU A 126 -1.60 -23.40 8.62
C LEU A 126 -0.16 -23.70 9.04
N ASP A 127 0.84 -23.00 8.50
CA ASP A 127 2.25 -23.16 8.85
C ASP A 127 2.54 -22.76 10.31
N LEU A 128 1.83 -21.76 10.83
CA LEU A 128 1.98 -21.26 12.20
C LEU A 128 1.23 -22.09 13.24
N THR A 129 0.15 -22.76 12.85
CA THR A 129 -0.77 -23.42 13.78
C THR A 129 -0.73 -24.95 13.70
N THR A 130 -0.18 -25.50 12.61
CA THR A 130 -0.17 -26.94 12.35
C THR A 130 1.19 -27.40 11.82
N ASP A 131 1.51 -28.65 12.06
CA ASP A 131 2.68 -29.34 11.48
C ASP A 131 2.37 -29.97 10.11
N ILE A 132 1.31 -29.52 9.41
CA ILE A 132 0.85 -30.16 8.16
C ILE A 132 1.89 -30.13 7.04
N PHE A 133 2.81 -29.16 7.09
CA PHE A 133 3.91 -29.02 6.14
C PHE A 133 5.20 -29.70 6.59
N CYS A 134 5.19 -30.39 7.73
CA CYS A 134 6.31 -31.18 8.18
C CYS A 134 6.23 -32.63 7.68
N PRO A 135 7.37 -33.29 7.47
CA PRO A 135 7.40 -34.71 7.19
C PRO A 135 6.68 -35.49 8.31
N PRO A 136 5.90 -36.54 7.99
CA PRO A 136 5.10 -37.27 8.98
C PRO A 136 5.93 -37.88 10.12
N ASN A 137 7.23 -38.11 9.87
CA ASN A 137 8.16 -38.70 10.85
C ASN A 137 8.85 -37.66 11.75
N ARG A 138 8.60 -36.35 11.55
CA ARG A 138 9.27 -35.26 12.27
C ARG A 138 8.29 -34.09 12.54
N PRO A 139 7.41 -34.20 13.54
CA PRO A 139 6.62 -33.06 14.00
C PRO A 139 7.55 -31.93 14.48
N ASN A 140 7.09 -30.67 14.40
CA ASN A 140 7.88 -29.47 14.70
C ASN A 140 9.18 -29.35 13.89
N CYS A 141 9.17 -29.76 12.62
CA CYS A 141 10.31 -29.57 11.74
C CYS A 141 10.65 -28.08 11.57
N LEU A 142 11.95 -27.80 11.45
CA LEU A 142 12.45 -26.45 11.20
C LEU A 142 11.88 -25.91 9.88
N LEU A 143 11.59 -24.61 9.86
CA LEU A 143 11.06 -23.90 8.69
C LEU A 143 11.74 -24.21 7.34
N PRO A 144 13.08 -24.32 7.23
CA PRO A 144 13.74 -24.63 5.97
C PRO A 144 13.40 -26.01 5.41
N GLN A 145 12.91 -26.94 6.26
CA GLN A 145 12.50 -28.28 5.87
C GLN A 145 11.05 -28.32 5.36
N ARG A 146 10.33 -27.19 5.40
CA ARG A 146 8.94 -27.05 4.91
C ARG A 146 8.98 -26.64 3.44
N ASP A 147 9.16 -27.63 2.56
CA ASP A 147 9.43 -27.41 1.14
C ASP A 147 8.33 -26.56 0.44
N LEU A 148 7.06 -26.81 0.75
CA LEU A 148 5.94 -26.10 0.12
C LEU A 148 5.88 -24.61 0.48
N ILE A 149 6.08 -24.28 1.76
CA ILE A 149 5.99 -22.88 2.23
C ILE A 149 7.20 -22.08 1.72
N THR A 150 8.38 -22.69 1.74
CA THR A 150 9.58 -22.09 1.13
C THR A 150 9.37 -21.82 -0.36
N PHE A 151 8.83 -22.79 -1.09
CA PHE A 151 8.50 -22.62 -2.51
C PHE A 151 7.49 -21.50 -2.74
N LEU A 152 6.39 -21.49 -1.98
CA LEU A 152 5.35 -20.47 -2.08
C LEU A 152 5.90 -19.08 -1.79
N GLN A 153 6.78 -18.95 -0.80
CA GLN A 153 7.44 -17.70 -0.47
C GLN A 153 8.34 -17.22 -1.61
N ILE A 154 9.16 -18.09 -2.21
CA ILE A 154 10.00 -17.74 -3.35
C ILE A 154 9.13 -17.29 -4.53
N ALA A 155 8.04 -18.01 -4.81
CA ALA A 155 7.12 -17.65 -5.88
C ALA A 155 6.46 -16.28 -5.64
N HIS A 156 6.00 -16.00 -4.40
CA HIS A 156 5.46 -14.70 -4.04
C HIS A 156 6.49 -13.60 -4.23
N GLN A 157 7.69 -13.79 -3.71
CA GLN A 157 8.75 -12.79 -3.76
C GLN A 157 9.23 -12.47 -5.18
N MET A 158 9.29 -13.48 -6.06
CA MET A 158 9.76 -13.32 -7.43
C MET A 158 8.69 -12.81 -8.40
N PHE A 159 7.46 -13.31 -8.28
CA PHE A 159 6.41 -13.06 -9.27
C PHE A 159 5.28 -12.17 -8.75
N VAL A 160 4.82 -12.42 -7.53
CA VAL A 160 3.63 -11.74 -6.98
C VAL A 160 3.99 -10.34 -6.48
N LEU A 161 5.09 -10.23 -5.74
CA LEU A 161 5.49 -9.02 -5.06
C LEU A 161 5.67 -7.83 -6.01
N PRO A 162 6.42 -7.93 -7.14
CA PRO A 162 6.56 -6.78 -8.05
C PRO A 162 5.23 -6.36 -8.68
N VAL A 163 4.35 -7.33 -8.97
CA VAL A 163 3.03 -7.05 -9.55
C VAL A 163 2.14 -6.33 -8.52
N ILE A 164 2.12 -6.83 -7.29
CA ILE A 164 1.24 -6.35 -6.24
C ILE A 164 1.71 -5.03 -5.62
N THR A 165 3.01 -4.76 -5.52
CA THR A 165 3.52 -3.52 -4.91
C THR A 165 3.71 -2.38 -5.91
N ILE A 166 3.88 -2.68 -7.20
CA ILE A 166 4.13 -1.66 -8.22
C ILE A 166 2.93 -1.54 -9.17
N ILE A 167 2.59 -2.63 -9.87
CA ILE A 167 1.66 -2.56 -11.00
C ILE A 167 0.22 -2.30 -10.51
N LEU A 168 -0.26 -3.10 -9.54
CA LEU A 168 -1.63 -2.99 -9.07
C LEU A 168 -1.93 -1.65 -8.37
N PRO A 169 -1.08 -1.11 -7.48
CA PRO A 169 -1.35 0.18 -6.83
C PRO A 169 -1.38 1.32 -7.86
N ILE A 170 -0.43 1.36 -8.81
CA ILE A 170 -0.42 2.35 -9.89
C ILE A 170 -1.71 2.26 -10.73
N LEU A 171 -2.12 1.05 -11.12
CA LEU A 171 -3.38 0.85 -11.85
C LEU A 171 -4.59 1.27 -11.01
N GLY A 172 -4.56 1.03 -9.71
CA GLY A 172 -5.58 1.45 -8.75
C GLY A 172 -5.72 2.97 -8.71
N PHE A 173 -4.62 3.69 -8.51
CA PHE A 173 -4.58 5.15 -8.54
C PHE A 173 -5.01 5.71 -9.89
N TYR A 174 -4.58 5.09 -11.00
CA TYR A 174 -5.03 5.45 -12.34
C TYR A 174 -6.55 5.33 -12.47
N LYS A 175 -7.14 4.20 -12.05
CA LYS A 175 -8.60 4.00 -12.08
C LYS A 175 -9.34 4.98 -11.18
N GLN A 176 -8.78 5.33 -10.01
CA GLN A 176 -9.34 6.35 -9.14
C GLN A 176 -9.31 7.74 -9.80
N ALA A 177 -8.19 8.11 -10.41
CA ALA A 177 -8.04 9.38 -11.12
C ALA A 177 -8.98 9.46 -12.34
N GLN A 178 -9.14 8.36 -13.09
CA GLN A 178 -10.12 8.27 -14.19
C GLN A 178 -11.54 8.51 -13.69
N LEU A 179 -11.94 7.87 -12.58
CA LEU A 179 -13.27 8.05 -12.00
C LEU A 179 -13.50 9.51 -11.59
N GLN A 180 -12.50 10.16 -10.97
CA GLN A 180 -12.59 11.59 -10.64
C GLN A 180 -12.73 12.48 -11.89
N ARG A 181 -12.03 12.15 -12.98
CA ARG A 181 -12.14 12.89 -14.25
C ARG A 181 -13.51 12.71 -14.90
N GLN A 182 -14.08 11.50 -14.87
CA GLN A 182 -15.43 11.26 -15.39
C GLN A 182 -16.49 12.04 -14.59
N GLN A 183 -16.35 12.07 -13.27
CA GLN A 183 -17.22 12.89 -12.40
C GLN A 183 -17.05 14.40 -12.65
N ARG A 184 -15.92 14.85 -13.19
CA ARG A 184 -15.72 16.25 -13.58
C ARG A 184 -16.53 16.63 -14.82
N GLN A 185 -16.72 15.71 -15.76
CA GLN A 185 -17.44 15.98 -17.01
C GLN A 185 -18.96 16.03 -16.81
N HIS A 186 -19.49 15.31 -15.81
CA HIS A 186 -20.90 15.33 -15.46
C HIS A 186 -21.09 15.75 -14.01
N PRO A 187 -21.06 17.07 -13.71
CA PRO A 187 -21.34 17.57 -12.38
C PRO A 187 -22.81 17.30 -12.04
N SER A 188 -23.05 16.29 -11.21
CA SER A 188 -24.35 16.13 -10.55
C SER A 188 -24.53 17.26 -9.54
N THR A 189 -25.52 18.12 -9.76
CA THR A 189 -25.79 19.38 -9.05
C THR A 189 -26.19 19.23 -7.58
N SER A 190 -26.36 18.02 -7.06
CA SER A 190 -27.00 17.78 -5.76
C SER A 190 -26.11 17.22 -4.66
N THR A 191 -24.83 16.92 -4.91
CA THR A 191 -23.95 16.35 -3.88
C THR A 191 -22.69 17.21 -3.65
N PRO A 192 -22.36 17.53 -2.38
CA PRO A 192 -21.11 18.23 -2.06
C PRO A 192 -19.93 17.39 -2.57
N ASP A 193 -18.94 18.05 -3.18
CA ASP A 193 -17.83 17.38 -3.85
C ASP A 193 -16.99 16.59 -2.84
N LEU A 194 -17.30 15.31 -2.71
CA LEU A 194 -16.61 14.33 -1.87
C LEU A 194 -15.09 14.44 -2.00
N ASN A 195 -14.62 14.67 -3.23
CA ASN A 195 -13.21 14.75 -3.54
C ASN A 195 -12.53 15.93 -2.85
N LEU A 196 -13.24 17.06 -2.68
CA LEU A 196 -12.73 18.25 -2.01
C LEU A 196 -12.63 18.03 -0.49
N LEU A 197 -13.66 17.44 0.12
CA LEU A 197 -13.66 17.13 1.56
C LEU A 197 -12.52 16.17 1.92
N LEU A 198 -12.25 15.19 1.05
CA LEU A 198 -11.17 14.23 1.23
C LEU A 198 -9.80 14.73 0.76
N ALA A 199 -9.72 15.90 0.11
CA ALA A 199 -8.46 16.39 -0.44
C ALA A 199 -7.39 16.57 0.65
N ARG A 200 -7.78 17.19 1.77
CA ARG A 200 -6.87 17.46 2.89
C ARG A 200 -6.38 16.18 3.56
N SER A 201 -7.28 15.20 3.77
CA SER A 201 -6.89 13.92 4.38
C SER A 201 -5.97 13.11 3.45
N ARG A 202 -6.17 13.15 2.13
CA ARG A 202 -5.27 12.52 1.16
C ARG A 202 -3.90 13.18 1.11
N LEU A 203 -3.82 14.51 1.16
CA LEU A 203 -2.53 15.21 1.23
C LEU A 203 -1.79 14.90 2.54
N PHE A 204 -2.53 14.78 3.66
CA PHE A 204 -1.95 14.34 4.92
C PHE A 204 -1.40 12.90 4.83
N GLN A 205 -2.17 11.97 4.25
CA GLN A 205 -1.70 10.62 3.96
C GLN A 205 -0.47 10.62 3.06
N SER A 206 -0.46 11.46 2.01
CA SER A 206 0.68 11.61 1.11
C SER A 206 1.96 11.95 1.87
N ALA A 207 1.93 12.98 2.72
CA ALA A 207 3.07 13.39 3.52
C ALA A 207 3.50 12.29 4.52
N LEU A 208 2.52 11.65 5.18
CA LEU A 208 2.78 10.60 6.17
C LEU A 208 3.45 9.37 5.53
N PHE A 209 2.93 8.89 4.40
CA PHE A 209 3.47 7.73 3.70
C PHE A 209 4.78 8.03 2.99
N ALA A 210 5.02 9.28 2.55
CA ALA A 210 6.32 9.69 2.04
C ALA A 210 7.40 9.64 3.14
N LEU A 211 7.05 10.09 4.36
CA LEU A 211 7.92 9.98 5.52
C LEU A 211 8.14 8.51 5.90
N LEU A 212 7.10 7.68 5.86
CA LEU A 212 7.20 6.25 6.16
C LEU A 212 8.10 5.51 5.15
N ALA A 213 7.94 5.80 3.84
CA ALA A 213 8.79 5.29 2.76
C ALA A 213 10.28 5.59 3.02
N PHE A 214 10.58 6.84 3.40
CA PHE A 214 11.94 7.23 3.76
C PHE A 214 12.45 6.47 4.98
N LEU A 215 11.62 6.32 6.02
CA LEU A 215 12.03 5.66 7.26
C LEU A 215 12.24 4.15 7.11
N TRP A 216 11.55 3.50 6.17
CA TRP A 216 11.80 2.08 5.86
C TRP A 216 13.25 1.80 5.47
N VAL A 217 13.92 2.74 4.82
CA VAL A 217 15.35 2.62 4.48
C VAL A 217 16.21 2.43 5.74
N PHE A 218 15.86 3.07 6.85
CA PHE A 218 16.63 3.02 8.10
C PHE A 218 16.18 1.93 9.08
N ARG A 219 15.01 1.31 8.85
CA ARG A 219 14.44 0.26 9.70
C ARG A 219 15.11 -1.11 9.51
N PHE A 220 16.00 -1.23 8.53
CA PHE A 220 16.66 -2.48 8.14
C PHE A 220 17.91 -2.86 8.99
N ASN A 221 18.44 -1.92 9.77
CA ASN A 221 19.86 -1.93 10.16
C ASN A 221 20.29 -3.00 11.20
N HIS A 222 19.39 -3.78 11.80
CA HIS A 222 19.75 -4.74 12.86
C HIS A 222 19.73 -6.22 12.45
N TRP A 223 19.05 -6.59 11.36
CA TRP A 223 18.86 -8.00 10.98
C TRP A 223 20.15 -8.68 10.49
N PHE A 224 21.12 -7.90 10.01
CA PHE A 224 22.35 -8.38 9.39
C PHE A 224 23.61 -8.03 10.18
N GLN A 225 23.48 -7.54 11.42
CA GLN A 225 24.68 -7.37 12.23
C GLN A 225 25.26 -8.76 12.51
N PRO A 226 26.49 -9.06 12.06
CA PRO A 226 27.12 -10.30 12.44
C PRO A 226 27.15 -10.35 13.97
N PRO A 227 26.97 -11.54 14.57
CA PRO A 227 27.03 -11.67 16.02
C PRO A 227 28.31 -10.99 16.50
N PRO A 228 28.25 -10.20 17.59
CA PRO A 228 29.43 -9.53 18.11
C PRO A 228 30.52 -10.58 18.23
N SER A 229 31.61 -10.40 17.48
CA SER A 229 32.73 -11.34 17.46
C SER A 229 33.21 -11.46 18.90
N THR A 230 32.86 -12.55 19.57
CA THR A 230 33.40 -12.82 20.88
C THR A 230 34.91 -12.96 20.68
N PRO A 231 35.74 -12.19 21.41
CA PRO A 231 37.19 -12.21 21.24
C PRO A 231 37.85 -13.57 21.52
N ASP A 232 37.07 -14.57 21.94
CA ASP A 232 37.56 -15.86 22.42
C ASP A 232 37.46 -17.01 21.39
N THR A 233 37.29 -16.74 20.09
CA THR A 233 37.37 -17.78 19.04
C THR A 233 38.67 -17.69 18.23
N PRO A 234 39.83 -18.18 18.75
CA PRO A 234 41.14 -17.99 18.13
C PRO A 234 41.40 -18.77 16.83
N MET A 235 40.47 -19.58 16.32
CA MET A 235 40.74 -20.46 15.16
C MET A 235 40.37 -19.90 13.79
N VAL A 236 39.41 -18.96 13.67
CA VAL A 236 38.89 -18.53 12.36
C VAL A 236 39.60 -17.28 11.81
N VAL A 237 40.19 -16.46 12.67
CA VAL A 237 40.90 -15.23 12.26
C VAL A 237 42.26 -15.55 11.60
N ALA A 238 42.88 -16.69 11.94
CA ALA A 238 44.19 -17.06 11.42
C ALA A 238 44.17 -17.44 9.93
N THR A 239 43.09 -18.04 9.43
CA THR A 239 42.96 -18.43 8.02
C THR A 239 42.62 -17.27 7.10
N ALA A 240 41.81 -16.31 7.56
CA ALA A 240 41.50 -15.08 6.81
C ALA A 240 42.72 -14.14 6.68
N ALA A 241 43.53 -14.02 7.75
CA ALA A 241 44.75 -13.21 7.72
C ALA A 241 45.87 -13.83 6.86
N ALA A 242 45.89 -15.15 6.70
CA ALA A 242 46.82 -15.85 5.81
C ALA A 242 46.44 -15.68 4.32
N ALA A 243 45.15 -15.70 3.99
CA ALA A 243 44.67 -15.47 2.62
C ALA A 243 44.92 -14.02 2.15
N ALA A 244 44.78 -13.02 3.05
CA ALA A 244 44.98 -11.61 2.72
C ALA A 244 46.45 -11.22 2.45
N ARG A 245 47.44 -12.06 2.83
CA ARG A 245 48.87 -11.79 2.57
C ARG A 245 49.38 -12.30 1.22
N ALA A 246 48.57 -13.06 0.48
CA ALA A 246 49.01 -13.68 -0.77
C ALA A 246 48.75 -12.84 -2.03
N ASP A 247 47.98 -11.76 -1.97
CA ASP A 247 47.45 -11.09 -3.18
C ASP A 247 47.81 -9.60 -3.30
N THR A 248 49.10 -9.28 -3.13
CA THR A 248 49.61 -7.90 -3.03
C THR A 248 49.99 -7.24 -4.36
N ARG A 249 49.36 -7.59 -5.50
CA ARG A 249 49.70 -6.99 -6.82
C ARG A 249 48.53 -6.79 -7.80
N ALA A 250 47.33 -6.46 -7.32
CA ALA A 250 46.29 -5.93 -8.22
C ALA A 250 46.33 -4.38 -8.23
N PRO A 251 46.32 -3.71 -9.42
CA PRO A 251 46.38 -2.25 -9.50
C PRO A 251 45.10 -1.60 -8.94
N LEU A 252 45.31 -0.66 -8.01
CA LEU A 252 44.32 0.10 -7.25
C LEU A 252 43.27 0.90 -8.07
N SER A 253 43.44 1.03 -9.40
CA SER A 253 42.60 1.91 -10.23
C SER A 253 41.21 1.37 -10.56
N ALA A 254 40.98 0.06 -10.53
CA ALA A 254 39.63 -0.51 -10.76
C ALA A 254 38.78 -0.56 -9.48
N GLN A 255 39.43 -0.63 -8.31
CA GLN A 255 38.77 -0.77 -7.01
C GLN A 255 38.30 0.58 -6.44
N GLN A 256 38.97 1.68 -6.79
CA GLN A 256 38.57 3.03 -6.39
C GLN A 256 37.50 3.66 -7.29
N LEU A 257 37.26 3.11 -8.49
CA LEU A 257 36.18 3.52 -9.38
C LEU A 257 34.89 2.70 -9.22
N GLN A 258 34.81 1.80 -8.23
CA GLN A 258 33.54 1.32 -7.68
C GLN A 258 32.95 2.42 -6.79
N LEU A 259 32.62 3.56 -7.40
CA LEU A 259 31.68 4.50 -6.83
C LEU A 259 30.46 3.69 -6.37
N GLN A 260 30.17 3.79 -5.07
CA GLN A 260 29.41 2.87 -4.25
C GLN A 260 27.94 2.73 -4.67
N LEU A 261 27.68 2.13 -5.83
CA LEU A 261 26.37 1.51 -6.04
C LEU A 261 26.38 0.20 -5.24
N PRO A 262 25.39 -0.02 -4.35
CA PRO A 262 25.23 -1.32 -3.72
C PRO A 262 25.20 -2.39 -4.81
N SER A 263 25.89 -3.50 -4.59
CA SER A 263 25.89 -4.60 -5.56
C SER A 263 24.45 -5.03 -5.84
N LEU A 264 24.17 -5.55 -7.04
CA LEU A 264 22.82 -6.08 -7.37
C LEU A 264 22.33 -7.10 -6.32
N SER A 265 23.25 -7.83 -5.69
CA SER A 265 22.94 -8.73 -4.57
C SER A 265 22.46 -7.98 -3.32
N GLN A 266 23.15 -6.91 -2.90
CA GLN A 266 22.74 -6.08 -1.77
C GLN A 266 21.39 -5.40 -2.03
N PHE A 267 21.19 -4.89 -3.25
CA PHE A 267 19.90 -4.33 -3.64
C PHE A 267 18.80 -5.40 -3.62
N SER A 268 19.08 -6.60 -4.13
CA SER A 268 18.12 -7.70 -4.09
C SER A 268 17.77 -8.12 -2.67
N GLU A 269 18.74 -8.20 -1.76
CA GLU A 269 18.50 -8.52 -0.35
C GLU A 269 17.70 -7.42 0.34
N TRP A 270 18.08 -6.16 0.14
CA TRP A 270 17.32 -5.01 0.63
C TRP A 270 15.89 -5.03 0.11
N TRP A 271 15.70 -5.23 -1.20
CA TRP A 271 14.39 -5.32 -1.84
C TRP A 271 13.56 -6.43 -1.22
N ARG A 272 14.14 -7.63 -1.08
CA ARG A 272 13.48 -8.81 -0.53
C ARG A 272 13.04 -8.63 0.93
N CYS A 273 13.80 -7.89 1.72
CA CYS A 273 13.50 -7.73 3.14
C CYS A 273 12.58 -6.54 3.43
N ILE A 274 12.83 -5.38 2.83
CA ILE A 274 12.13 -4.14 3.21
C ILE A 274 11.89 -3.17 2.07
N GLY A 275 12.66 -3.25 0.98
CA GLY A 275 12.62 -2.26 -0.10
C GLY A 275 11.28 -2.19 -0.81
N PHE A 276 10.57 -3.32 -0.89
CA PHE A 276 9.22 -3.35 -1.44
C PHE A 276 8.22 -2.49 -0.64
N MET A 277 8.36 -2.43 0.70
CA MET A 277 7.53 -1.57 1.57
C MET A 277 7.81 -0.09 1.30
N ALA A 278 9.10 0.26 1.22
CA ALA A 278 9.54 1.62 0.92
C ALA A 278 8.98 2.11 -0.42
N VAL A 279 9.02 1.24 -1.44
CA VAL A 279 8.51 1.58 -2.78
C VAL A 279 6.99 1.66 -2.82
N ASP A 280 6.27 0.72 -2.19
CA ASP A 280 4.81 0.80 -2.11
C ASP A 280 4.35 2.06 -1.38
N ASP A 281 4.93 2.38 -0.22
CA ASP A 281 4.58 3.59 0.52
C ASP A 281 4.89 4.86 -0.28
N ALA A 282 5.96 4.88 -1.08
CA ALA A 282 6.27 5.99 -1.98
C ALA A 282 5.24 6.12 -3.12
N ILE A 283 4.82 4.99 -3.71
CA ILE A 283 3.78 4.96 -4.74
C ILE A 283 2.44 5.43 -4.15
N PHE A 284 2.10 4.93 -2.97
CA PHE A 284 0.90 5.32 -2.24
C PHE A 284 0.91 6.82 -1.93
N ALA A 285 2.03 7.31 -1.39
CA ALA A 285 2.22 8.72 -1.08
C ALA A 285 2.03 9.60 -2.32
N PHE A 286 2.69 9.25 -3.42
CA PHE A 286 2.56 9.96 -4.69
C PHE A 286 1.12 9.94 -5.22
N GLY A 287 0.50 8.76 -5.24
CA GLY A 287 -0.88 8.58 -5.69
C GLY A 287 -1.88 9.42 -4.89
N GLN A 288 -1.79 9.39 -3.55
CA GLN A 288 -2.63 10.26 -2.70
C GLN A 288 -2.37 11.74 -2.94
N GLY A 289 -1.10 12.13 -3.11
CA GLY A 289 -0.69 13.50 -3.38
C GLY A 289 -1.33 14.03 -4.66
N VAL A 290 -1.22 13.28 -5.75
CA VAL A 290 -1.82 13.62 -7.05
C VAL A 290 -3.35 13.73 -6.94
N LEU A 291 -4.01 12.75 -6.32
CA LEU A 291 -5.47 12.76 -6.15
C LEU A 291 -5.94 13.93 -5.28
N GLY A 292 -5.20 14.27 -4.21
CA GLY A 292 -5.49 15.38 -3.33
C GLY A 292 -5.31 16.74 -4.03
N CYS A 293 -4.20 16.91 -4.76
CA CYS A 293 -3.93 18.11 -5.53
C CYS A 293 -4.99 18.35 -6.62
N PHE A 294 -5.40 17.31 -7.36
CA PHE A 294 -6.47 17.44 -8.34
C PHE A 294 -7.80 17.88 -7.74
N SER A 295 -8.14 17.38 -6.53
CA SER A 295 -9.32 17.84 -5.81
C SER A 295 -9.26 19.32 -5.43
N LEU A 296 -8.10 19.82 -4.98
CA LEU A 296 -7.94 21.23 -4.60
C LEU A 296 -7.97 22.16 -5.83
N LEU A 297 -7.29 21.79 -6.92
CA LEU A 297 -7.29 22.55 -8.17
C LEU A 297 -8.70 22.68 -8.76
N LYS A 298 -9.55 21.67 -8.57
CA LYS A 298 -10.96 21.75 -8.96
C LYS A 298 -11.71 22.82 -8.17
N ALA A 299 -11.50 22.88 -6.85
CA ALA A 299 -12.20 23.84 -6.00
C ALA A 299 -11.80 25.28 -6.31
N SER A 300 -10.50 25.54 -6.56
CA SER A 300 -10.04 26.88 -6.92
C SER A 300 -10.58 27.37 -8.26
N ALA A 301 -10.82 26.48 -9.22
CA ALA A 301 -11.41 26.84 -10.52
C ALA A 301 -12.92 27.16 -10.45
N ALA A 302 -13.63 26.65 -9.45
CA ALA A 302 -15.07 26.88 -9.29
C ALA A 302 -15.41 28.23 -8.62
N THR A 303 -14.54 28.73 -7.73
CA THR A 303 -14.76 29.98 -6.99
C THR A 303 -14.89 31.25 -7.87
N PRO A 304 -14.05 31.47 -8.92
CA PRO A 304 -14.17 32.66 -9.75
C PRO A 304 -15.39 32.65 -10.68
N ALA A 305 -15.87 31.48 -11.11
CA ALA A 305 -17.04 31.37 -11.98
C ALA A 305 -18.33 31.79 -11.25
N ALA A 306 -18.50 31.36 -10.00
CA ALA A 306 -19.65 31.75 -9.17
C ALA A 306 -19.63 33.25 -8.80
N ALA A 307 -18.45 33.85 -8.64
CA ALA A 307 -18.33 35.29 -8.36
C ALA A 307 -18.67 36.16 -9.58
N SER A 308 -18.48 35.66 -10.81
CA SER A 308 -18.83 36.38 -12.04
C SER A 308 -20.32 36.36 -12.35
N GLU A 309 -21.07 35.34 -11.94
CA GLU A 309 -22.53 35.26 -12.11
C GLU A 309 -23.30 36.07 -11.05
N ALA A 310 -22.68 36.38 -9.91
CA ALA A 310 -23.26 37.21 -8.85
C ALA A 310 -23.08 38.72 -9.09
N SER A 311 -22.80 39.15 -10.33
CA SER A 311 -22.85 40.57 -10.69
C SER A 311 -24.31 41.04 -10.67
N PRO A 312 -24.67 42.11 -9.93
CA PRO A 312 -26.04 42.53 -9.81
C PRO A 312 -26.55 43.01 -11.18
N ARG A 313 -27.49 42.24 -11.73
CA ARG A 313 -28.34 42.65 -12.85
C ARG A 313 -28.98 43.97 -12.42
N ARG A 314 -28.45 45.07 -12.96
CA ARG A 314 -29.03 46.40 -12.81
C ARG A 314 -30.38 46.35 -13.52
N ASP A 315 -31.43 46.62 -12.76
CA ASP A 315 -32.80 46.86 -13.23
C ASP A 315 -32.83 47.77 -14.45
N GLY A 316 -33.72 47.46 -15.38
CA GLY A 316 -34.15 48.41 -16.40
C GLY A 316 -34.73 47.75 -17.65
N SER A 317 -36.03 47.49 -17.60
CA SER A 317 -37.02 47.77 -18.66
C SER A 317 -38.00 46.60 -18.81
N ASP A 318 -39.22 46.86 -18.37
CA ASP A 318 -40.44 46.30 -18.94
C ASP A 318 -40.36 46.32 -20.47
N ASP A 319 -40.71 45.20 -21.10
CA ASP A 319 -41.51 45.14 -22.34
C ASP A 319 -41.73 43.66 -22.70
N ASP A 320 -42.98 43.25 -22.49
CA ASP A 320 -43.85 42.43 -23.34
C ASP A 320 -43.32 41.17 -24.08
N ASP A 321 -44.09 40.11 -23.78
CA ASP A 321 -44.67 39.12 -24.69
C ASP A 321 -43.81 38.08 -25.42
N ASP A 322 -44.33 36.86 -25.31
CA ASP A 322 -44.23 35.73 -26.24
C ASP A 322 -42.84 35.15 -26.54
N ASP A 323 -42.49 34.08 -25.82
CA ASP A 323 -41.87 32.91 -26.46
C ASP A 323 -41.92 31.68 -25.54
N ALA A 324 -43.14 31.16 -25.40
CA ALA A 324 -43.40 29.85 -24.82
C ALA A 324 -43.24 28.76 -25.88
N GLU A 325 -42.04 28.50 -26.42
CA GLU A 325 -41.80 27.27 -27.20
C GLU A 325 -40.31 27.05 -27.50
N ARG A 326 -39.61 26.28 -26.66
CA ARG A 326 -38.46 25.42 -27.04
C ARG A 326 -37.94 24.63 -25.83
N ARG A 327 -38.63 23.54 -25.51
CA ARG A 327 -38.02 22.38 -24.84
C ARG A 327 -37.51 21.42 -25.92
N PRO A 328 -36.21 21.10 -25.99
CA PRO A 328 -35.76 19.91 -26.69
C PRO A 328 -36.03 18.69 -25.79
N LEU A 329 -37.00 17.88 -26.22
CA LEU A 329 -37.16 16.48 -25.83
C LEU A 329 -35.87 15.70 -26.15
N LEU A 330 -35.05 15.43 -25.14
CA LEU A 330 -33.97 14.43 -25.20
C LEU A 330 -34.11 13.48 -24.01
N LEU A 331 -35.24 12.78 -23.94
CA LEU A 331 -35.56 11.84 -22.86
C LEU A 331 -36.16 10.51 -23.36
N ALA A 332 -35.84 10.05 -24.58
CA ALA A 332 -36.50 8.86 -25.12
C ALA A 332 -35.63 7.92 -25.97
N GLU A 333 -34.30 7.82 -25.77
CA GLU A 333 -33.49 6.90 -26.59
C GLU A 333 -32.58 5.91 -25.83
N GLU A 334 -32.52 5.91 -24.50
CA GLU A 334 -31.64 4.99 -23.75
C GLU A 334 -32.34 3.88 -22.95
N GLU A 335 -33.65 3.69 -23.12
CA GLU A 335 -34.39 2.57 -22.50
C GLU A 335 -34.47 1.28 -23.36
N VAL A 336 -33.98 1.30 -24.61
CA VAL A 336 -34.14 0.16 -25.54
C VAL A 336 -33.03 -0.91 -25.42
N GLN A 337 -31.90 -0.65 -24.76
CA GLN A 337 -30.82 -1.64 -24.67
C GLN A 337 -30.92 -2.63 -23.50
N THR A 338 -31.87 -2.47 -22.57
CA THR A 338 -31.93 -3.36 -21.39
C THR A 338 -32.71 -4.66 -21.63
N TYR A 339 -33.41 -4.81 -22.76
CA TYR A 339 -34.23 -6.00 -23.06
C TYR A 339 -33.65 -6.96 -24.11
N LEU A 340 -32.43 -6.74 -24.60
CA LEU A 340 -31.80 -7.60 -25.62
C LEU A 340 -30.60 -8.44 -25.12
N ALA A 341 -30.38 -8.53 -23.81
CA ALA A 341 -29.27 -9.33 -23.24
C ALA A 341 -29.71 -10.53 -22.38
N GLU A 342 -31.00 -10.86 -22.35
CA GLU A 342 -31.50 -12.17 -21.91
C GLU A 342 -31.91 -12.99 -23.14
N ASN A 343 -30.91 -13.57 -23.81
CA ASN A 343 -31.04 -14.76 -24.64
C ASN A 343 -29.68 -15.46 -24.80
#